data_AF-A0A1W6YH65-F1
#
_entry.id   AF-A0A1W6YH65-F1
#
_cell.length_a   1.000
_cell.length_b   1.000
_cell.length_c   1.000
_cell.angle_alpha   90.00
_cell.angle_beta   90.00
_cell.angle_gamma   90.00
#
_symmetry.space_group_name_H-M   'P 1'
#
loop_
_entity.id
_entity.type
_entity.pdbx_description
1 polymer ?
#
loop_
_entity_poly.entity_id
_entity_poly.type
_entity_poly.pdbx_seq_one_letter_code
_entity_poly.pdbx_strand_id
1 'polypeptide(L)'
;MTARRCSLQVWVAIASKLPSFSRPTAQPRRFAIPSLRRSRRRPLGQAEHRSWTMETATRRVLDRRAFLKHASAATGAAMMVSLVPRMARAAESVVETSDGKVRGSVDASASGGNVHVFKGVRYGDTTGGEYRFLPPRPVRKWSGIQDATQWGASCPQVAETQDPFYAWYTTIQPTNEDCLFLNVFTPGVNDNKRRPVMVWLHGGSWSSCAGTAPGFDGTKLAATQDVVVVTVNHRLNAFGYLWLEDKDERFADAGSAGVLDILQALRWVRDNAAAFGGDAGNVTVFGQSGGAAKVIALMGMPAAQGLFHKAVVQSCSGGMRIDSPDEAARQAHALAAALDMQSASGAALQQVPMDKLVAALKRVADPFRPVVDGRNFTRDPFYPDAPAMSAHIPLLIGNANTESTYYLQVDPNNFSLGLADVQRRLQRFLKTDAARVDGLIEAYRSEYPAYDPSEILMTITTDYLFKRNTLKVASLQAAAGKAPVYAYVFARQTPIQGGRIHTPHTGEVPFIFGTAKAAEAQVGTGADIEPMTRRMMATWAAFARTGDPNNPTLPHWEQFRDADRQTMALSMDSQLMRDPGGASRATLEGLPYYEYSVSRSAFVKG
;
A
#
# COMPACT_ATOMS: atom_id res chain seq x y z
N MET A 1 16.15 -60.46 -35.50
CA MET A 1 17.57 -60.87 -35.67
C MET A 1 18.38 -59.69 -35.15
N THR A 2 19.13 -59.68 -34.04
CA THR A 2 19.87 -60.66 -33.20
C THR A 2 20.04 -59.92 -31.86
N ALA A 3 19.52 -60.29 -30.68
CA ALA A 3 19.71 -61.47 -29.83
C ALA A 3 21.11 -61.62 -29.17
N ARG A 4 21.19 -61.37 -27.85
CA ARG A 4 21.85 -62.15 -26.75
C ARG A 4 21.75 -61.30 -25.45
N ARG A 5 20.89 -61.57 -24.46
CA ARG A 5 20.76 -62.66 -23.44
C ARG A 5 21.97 -62.84 -22.51
N CYS A 6 21.74 -62.58 -21.20
CA CYS A 6 21.97 -63.46 -20.03
C CYS A 6 21.49 -62.69 -18.77
N SER A 7 20.34 -63.03 -18.13
CA SER A 7 20.10 -64.08 -17.10
C SER A 7 20.56 -63.65 -15.69
N LEU A 8 19.88 -63.87 -14.56
CA LEU A 8 18.62 -64.54 -14.17
C LEU A 8 18.39 -64.26 -12.66
N GLN A 9 17.12 -64.20 -12.23
CA GLN A 9 16.49 -64.71 -10.97
C GLN A 9 17.05 -64.33 -9.58
N VAL A 10 16.28 -63.64 -8.71
CA VAL A 10 15.14 -64.08 -7.87
C VAL A 10 15.55 -65.04 -6.72
N TRP A 11 15.39 -64.58 -5.47
CA TRP A 11 14.99 -65.40 -4.32
C TRP A 11 14.09 -64.61 -3.36
N VAL A 12 13.15 -65.34 -2.77
CA VAL A 12 11.97 -64.94 -2.00
C VAL A 12 12.20 -65.09 -0.49
N ALA A 13 11.63 -64.16 0.27
CA ALA A 13 11.10 -64.16 1.66
C ALA A 13 11.44 -65.25 2.69
N ILE A 14 11.57 -64.85 3.98
CA ILE A 14 10.59 -65.11 5.09
C ILE A 14 11.18 -64.78 6.49
N ALA A 15 10.44 -63.92 7.22
CA ALA A 15 10.04 -63.90 8.64
C ALA A 15 11.01 -63.91 9.86
N SER A 16 10.78 -62.88 10.69
CA SER A 16 10.52 -62.85 12.16
C SER A 16 11.47 -63.50 13.19
N LYS A 17 11.90 -62.68 14.17
CA LYS A 17 11.83 -62.96 15.63
C LYS A 17 12.22 -61.74 16.49
N LEU A 18 11.36 -61.40 17.45
CA LEU A 18 11.57 -60.48 18.59
C LEU A 18 12.51 -61.12 19.64
N PRO A 19 13.01 -60.35 20.63
CA PRO A 19 12.33 -60.31 21.93
C PRO A 19 12.26 -58.94 22.62
N SER A 20 11.22 -58.82 23.46
CA SER A 20 10.89 -57.81 24.46
C SER A 20 11.83 -57.79 25.68
N PHE A 21 12.02 -56.64 26.34
CA PHE A 21 12.14 -56.56 27.81
C PHE A 21 11.73 -55.18 28.39
N SER A 22 10.77 -55.26 29.33
CA SER A 22 10.43 -54.48 30.53
C SER A 22 10.90 -53.03 30.83
N ARG A 23 9.91 -52.26 31.30
CA ARG A 23 9.95 -50.97 32.02
C ARG A 23 10.69 -51.02 33.38
N PRO A 24 11.01 -49.83 33.92
CA PRO A 24 10.63 -49.52 35.30
C PRO A 24 9.74 -48.27 35.43
N THR A 25 9.00 -48.29 36.51
CA THR A 25 7.94 -47.40 37.01
C THR A 25 8.48 -46.10 37.64
N ALA A 26 7.81 -44.98 37.38
CA ALA A 26 7.73 -43.86 38.33
C ALA A 26 6.43 -43.05 38.09
N GLN A 27 5.57 -43.02 39.11
CA GLN A 27 4.39 -42.15 39.21
C GLN A 27 4.82 -40.68 39.41
N PRO A 28 3.95 -39.73 39.04
CA PRO A 28 3.59 -38.73 40.04
C PRO A 28 2.08 -38.53 40.19
N ARG A 29 1.74 -38.07 41.39
CA ARG A 29 0.43 -37.97 42.01
C ARG A 29 -0.45 -36.91 41.35
N ARG A 30 -1.75 -37.21 41.24
CA ARG A 30 -2.85 -36.25 40.99
C ARG A 30 -3.31 -35.62 42.29
N PHE A 31 -3.38 -34.28 42.34
CA PHE A 31 -4.29 -33.44 43.14
C PHE A 31 -4.16 -32.02 42.58
N ALA A 32 -5.15 -31.14 42.49
CA ALA A 32 -6.59 -31.20 42.27
C ALA A 32 -6.94 -29.79 41.73
N ILE A 33 -7.76 -29.70 40.69
CA ILE A 33 -8.23 -28.43 40.11
C ILE A 33 -9.54 -28.03 40.82
N PRO A 34 -9.71 -26.79 41.33
CA PRO A 34 -10.98 -26.37 41.91
C PRO A 34 -12.06 -26.19 40.84
N SER A 35 -13.26 -26.62 41.20
CA SER A 35 -14.48 -26.69 40.39
C SER A 35 -15.06 -25.32 40.05
N LEU A 36 -15.38 -25.13 38.76
CA LEU A 36 -16.24 -24.08 38.26
C LEU A 36 -17.71 -24.36 38.65
N ARG A 37 -18.33 -23.38 39.33
CA ARG A 37 -19.77 -23.38 39.62
C ARG A 37 -20.57 -23.22 38.32
N ARG A 38 -21.53 -24.13 38.13
CA ARG A 38 -22.62 -24.07 37.14
C ARG A 38 -23.52 -22.87 37.41
N SER A 39 -23.73 -22.02 36.41
CA SER A 39 -24.92 -21.16 36.29
C SER A 39 -25.82 -21.64 35.15
N ARG A 40 -27.11 -21.60 35.41
CA ARG A 40 -28.22 -22.25 34.69
C ARG A 40 -28.42 -21.71 33.26
N ARG A 41 -28.60 -22.60 32.28
CA ARG A 41 -29.23 -22.31 30.98
C ARG A 41 -30.75 -22.42 31.12
N ARG A 42 -31.49 -21.44 30.58
CA ARG A 42 -32.93 -21.53 30.25
C ARG A 42 -33.08 -22.03 28.79
N PRO A 43 -34.15 -22.77 28.44
CA PRO A 43 -34.29 -23.40 27.13
C PRO A 43 -34.88 -22.44 26.08
N LEU A 44 -34.36 -22.56 24.85
CA LEU A 44 -34.93 -21.97 23.63
C LEU A 44 -35.98 -22.94 23.06
N GLY A 45 -37.12 -22.37 22.68
CA GLY A 45 -38.27 -23.06 22.10
C GLY A 45 -38.03 -23.56 20.67
N GLN A 46 -38.80 -24.60 20.34
CA GLN A 46 -38.85 -25.32 19.08
C GLN A 46 -39.14 -24.40 17.87
N ALA A 47 -38.50 -24.68 16.74
CA ALA A 47 -38.94 -24.21 15.44
C ALA A 47 -39.28 -25.43 14.57
N GLU A 48 -40.55 -25.55 14.22
CA GLU A 48 -41.07 -26.55 13.28
C GLU A 48 -40.81 -26.13 11.82
N HIS A 49 -40.53 -27.14 11.01
CA HIS A 49 -40.57 -27.11 9.56
C HIS A 49 -41.94 -26.64 9.03
N ARG A 50 -41.95 -25.81 7.98
CA ARG A 50 -42.95 -25.88 6.90
C ARG A 50 -42.47 -25.20 5.62
N SER A 51 -42.47 -26.00 4.57
CA SER A 51 -42.34 -25.69 3.15
C SER A 51 -43.41 -24.71 2.65
N TRP A 52 -43.06 -23.86 1.68
CA TRP A 52 -44.05 -23.19 0.83
C TRP A 52 -43.63 -23.20 -0.65
N THR A 53 -44.60 -23.60 -1.46
CA THR A 53 -44.64 -23.72 -2.92
C THR A 53 -44.89 -22.36 -3.59
N MET A 54 -44.50 -22.28 -4.87
CA MET A 54 -44.87 -21.22 -5.82
C MET A 54 -46.37 -21.25 -6.17
N GLU A 55 -47.02 -20.08 -6.36
CA GLU A 55 -47.75 -19.71 -7.61
C GLU A 55 -48.42 -18.31 -7.59
N THR A 56 -48.07 -17.51 -8.61
CA THR A 56 -48.84 -16.59 -9.50
C THR A 56 -49.92 -15.56 -9.06
N ALA A 57 -49.71 -14.33 -9.58
CA ALA A 57 -50.63 -13.33 -10.19
C ALA A 57 -51.73 -12.65 -9.33
N THR A 58 -52.06 -11.34 -9.40
CA THR A 58 -52.37 -10.49 -10.58
C THR A 58 -52.53 -8.99 -10.18
N ARG A 59 -52.34 -8.07 -11.14
CA ARG A 59 -52.54 -6.58 -11.11
C ARG A 59 -54.01 -6.12 -10.93
N ARG A 60 -54.20 -4.88 -10.42
CA ARG A 60 -55.23 -3.84 -10.79
C ARG A 60 -54.81 -2.47 -10.19
N VAL A 61 -54.30 -1.50 -10.95
CA VAL A 61 -54.91 -0.37 -11.71
C VAL A 61 -55.72 0.65 -10.88
N LEU A 62 -55.30 1.92 -11.03
CA LEU A 62 -55.70 3.19 -10.39
C LEU A 62 -57.10 3.70 -10.79
N ASP A 63 -57.73 4.51 -9.93
CA ASP A 63 -58.83 5.40 -10.30
C ASP A 63 -58.54 6.87 -9.91
N ARG A 64 -59.01 7.79 -10.75
CA ARG A 64 -58.41 9.09 -11.11
C ARG A 64 -59.35 10.28 -10.79
N ARG A 65 -60.16 10.19 -9.72
CA ARG A 65 -61.29 11.12 -9.47
C ARG A 65 -61.43 11.68 -8.05
N ALA A 66 -60.35 11.86 -7.30
CA ALA A 66 -60.38 12.56 -6.00
C ALA A 66 -59.51 13.85 -6.00
N PHE A 67 -59.56 14.59 -7.10
CA PHE A 67 -58.86 15.86 -7.29
C PHE A 67 -59.88 17.01 -7.35
N LEU A 68 -59.76 17.95 -6.41
CA LEU A 68 -60.30 19.33 -6.39
C LEU A 68 -61.82 19.54 -6.23
N LYS A 69 -62.16 20.22 -5.12
CA LYS A 69 -63.23 21.22 -4.87
C LYS A 69 -63.51 21.15 -3.36
N HIS A 70 -63.07 22.07 -2.50
CA HIS A 70 -63.51 23.46 -2.41
C HIS A 70 -62.48 24.29 -1.64
N ALA A 71 -62.13 25.46 -2.17
CA ALA A 71 -61.45 26.53 -1.47
C ALA A 71 -62.47 27.64 -1.18
N SER A 72 -62.54 28.10 0.07
CA SER A 72 -63.14 29.38 0.47
C SER A 72 -62.34 29.94 1.63
N ALA A 73 -61.81 31.15 1.47
CA ALA A 73 -60.91 31.84 2.37
C ALA A 73 -61.63 32.56 3.53
N ALA A 74 -60.98 32.64 4.70
CA ALA A 74 -61.11 33.75 5.64
C ALA A 74 -59.93 33.76 6.65
N THR A 75 -59.01 34.71 6.43
CA THR A 75 -58.17 35.50 7.34
C THR A 75 -58.15 35.19 8.86
N GLY A 76 -56.93 34.99 9.41
CA GLY A 76 -56.64 35.09 10.85
C GLY A 76 -55.18 34.76 11.18
N ALA A 77 -54.42 35.73 11.69
CA ALA A 77 -52.97 35.70 11.87
C ALA A 77 -52.46 34.76 12.99
N ALA A 78 -51.25 34.18 12.80
CA ALA A 78 -50.08 34.36 13.68
C ALA A 78 -49.05 33.22 13.52
N MET A 79 -47.86 33.60 13.02
CA MET A 79 -46.54 32.96 13.19
C MET A 79 -46.48 31.47 13.54
N MET A 80 -46.39 30.61 12.53
CA MET A 80 -45.49 29.46 12.63
C MET A 80 -44.23 29.81 11.84
N VAL A 81 -43.19 30.23 12.58
CA VAL A 81 -41.82 30.17 12.05
C VAL A 81 -41.56 28.69 11.81
N SER A 82 -41.65 28.27 10.55
CA SER A 82 -41.13 27.00 10.10
C SER A 82 -39.63 27.02 10.39
N LEU A 83 -39.21 26.49 11.54
CA LEU A 83 -37.84 26.03 11.75
C LEU A 83 -37.63 24.84 10.83
N VAL A 84 -37.46 25.13 9.53
CA VAL A 84 -36.64 24.27 8.70
C VAL A 84 -35.27 24.36 9.35
N PRO A 85 -34.67 23.25 9.82
CA PRO A 85 -33.28 23.29 10.24
C PRO A 85 -32.53 23.84 9.02
N ARG A 86 -31.95 25.03 9.14
CA ARG A 86 -30.84 25.41 8.26
C ARG A 86 -29.82 24.32 8.53
N MET A 87 -29.78 23.27 7.70
CA MET A 87 -28.59 22.46 7.57
C MET A 87 -27.50 23.51 7.32
N ALA A 88 -26.63 23.72 8.30
CA ALA A 88 -25.54 24.65 8.17
C ALA A 88 -24.82 24.26 6.89
N ARG A 89 -24.93 25.09 5.85
CA ARG A 89 -24.16 24.91 4.63
C ARG A 89 -22.72 24.89 5.11
N ALA A 90 -22.06 23.73 5.00
CA ALA A 90 -20.67 23.59 5.40
C ALA A 90 -19.92 24.78 4.81
N ALA A 91 -19.13 25.49 5.62
CA ALA A 91 -18.45 26.69 5.18
C ALA A 91 -17.68 26.35 3.89
N GLU A 92 -18.02 27.03 2.79
CA GLU A 92 -17.44 26.75 1.49
C GLU A 92 -16.05 27.37 1.42
N SER A 93 -15.07 26.63 0.92
CA SER A 93 -13.72 27.14 0.68
C SER A 93 -13.45 27.22 -0.80
N VAL A 94 -13.25 28.42 -1.34
CA VAL A 94 -12.95 28.63 -2.76
C VAL A 94 -11.51 29.10 -2.90
N VAL A 95 -10.74 28.45 -3.77
CA VAL A 95 -9.33 28.73 -4.03
C VAL A 95 -9.13 28.94 -5.54
N GLU A 96 -8.40 29.99 -5.90
CA GLU A 96 -7.95 30.22 -7.28
C GLU A 96 -6.68 29.40 -7.54
N THR A 97 -6.69 28.56 -8.58
CA THR A 97 -5.54 27.79 -9.04
C THR A 97 -5.05 28.36 -10.38
N SER A 98 -3.91 27.87 -10.90
CA SER A 98 -3.42 28.19 -12.23
C SER A 98 -4.39 27.83 -13.37
N ASP A 99 -5.31 26.90 -13.10
CA ASP A 99 -6.25 26.32 -14.07
C ASP A 99 -7.68 26.85 -13.91
N GLY A 100 -8.00 27.49 -12.78
CA GLY A 100 -9.30 28.06 -12.45
C GLY A 100 -9.67 27.92 -10.98
N LYS A 101 -10.87 28.37 -10.59
CA LYS A 101 -11.34 28.27 -9.20
C LYS A 101 -11.83 26.87 -8.86
N VAL A 102 -11.47 26.39 -7.68
CA VAL A 102 -12.00 25.14 -7.08
C VAL A 102 -12.74 25.43 -5.79
N ARG A 103 -13.84 24.70 -5.53
CA ARG A 103 -14.59 24.76 -4.27
C ARG A 103 -14.44 23.46 -3.48
N GLY A 104 -13.83 23.55 -2.31
CA GLY A 104 -13.80 22.48 -1.32
C GLY A 104 -14.81 22.68 -0.18
N SER A 105 -14.69 21.84 0.84
CA SER A 105 -15.45 21.90 2.09
C SER A 105 -14.53 22.26 3.26
N VAL A 106 -15.11 22.78 4.34
CA VAL A 106 -14.41 22.90 5.63
C VAL A 106 -14.88 21.80 6.58
N ASP A 107 -13.94 20.98 7.05
CA ASP A 107 -14.16 20.04 8.15
C ASP A 107 -13.84 20.72 9.48
N ALA A 108 -14.90 21.07 10.23
CA ALA A 108 -14.80 21.66 11.56
C ALA A 108 -14.73 20.61 12.69
N SER A 109 -14.82 19.32 12.37
CA SER A 109 -14.75 18.21 13.33
C SER A 109 -13.33 17.67 13.53
N ALA A 110 -12.39 18.14 12.72
CA ALA A 110 -10.99 17.77 12.79
C ALA A 110 -10.37 18.16 14.15
N SER A 111 -9.82 17.17 14.84
CA SER A 111 -9.03 17.41 16.05
C SER A 111 -7.79 18.23 15.67
N GLY A 112 -7.63 19.43 16.24
CA GLY A 112 -6.52 20.33 15.92
C GLY A 112 -6.91 21.61 15.18
N GLY A 113 -8.18 21.77 14.77
CA GLY A 113 -8.70 22.98 14.13
C GLY A 113 -9.42 22.70 12.82
N ASN A 114 -10.00 23.73 12.21
CA ASN A 114 -10.69 23.60 10.92
C ASN A 114 -9.72 23.16 9.82
N VAL A 115 -10.14 22.24 8.96
CA VAL A 115 -9.38 21.81 7.78
C VAL A 115 -10.16 22.11 6.52
N HIS A 116 -9.51 22.74 5.56
CA HIS A 116 -10.02 22.92 4.21
C HIS A 116 -9.68 21.68 3.39
N VAL A 117 -10.71 21.04 2.84
CA VAL A 117 -10.60 19.76 2.13
C VAL A 117 -11.11 19.93 0.70
N PHE A 118 -10.23 19.64 -0.26
CA PHE A 118 -10.53 19.66 -1.68
C PHE A 118 -10.33 18.24 -2.22
N LYS A 119 -11.42 17.62 -2.67
CA LYS A 119 -11.45 16.24 -3.17
C LYS A 119 -11.66 16.27 -4.68
N GLY A 120 -10.98 15.39 -5.41
CA GLY A 120 -11.20 15.25 -6.86
C GLY A 120 -10.75 16.47 -7.67
N VAL A 121 -9.70 17.18 -7.24
CA VAL A 121 -9.10 18.25 -8.04
C VAL A 121 -8.36 17.63 -9.21
N ARG A 122 -8.65 18.07 -10.44
CA ARG A 122 -7.96 17.59 -11.63
C ARG A 122 -6.57 18.19 -11.71
N TYR A 123 -5.55 17.34 -11.89
CA TYR A 123 -4.19 17.80 -12.20
C TYR A 123 -3.77 17.46 -13.64
N GLY A 124 -4.54 16.60 -14.32
CA GLY A 124 -4.36 16.27 -15.73
C GLY A 124 -5.70 16.02 -16.43
N ASP A 125 -5.69 16.12 -17.76
CA ASP A 125 -6.84 15.78 -18.61
C ASP A 125 -7.09 14.26 -18.64
N THR A 126 -8.21 13.84 -19.23
CA THR A 126 -8.56 12.43 -19.38
C THR A 126 -7.46 11.62 -20.08
N THR A 127 -7.27 10.39 -19.62
CA THR A 127 -6.32 9.43 -20.23
C THR A 127 -7.03 8.35 -21.05
N GLY A 128 -8.35 8.46 -21.22
CA GLY A 128 -9.14 7.48 -21.96
C GLY A 128 -9.07 7.62 -23.48
N GLY A 129 -9.51 6.57 -24.19
CA GLY A 129 -9.63 6.57 -25.64
C GLY A 129 -8.29 6.77 -26.35
N GLU A 130 -8.21 7.76 -27.24
CA GLU A 130 -6.99 8.10 -28.01
C GLU A 130 -5.82 8.59 -27.14
N TYR A 131 -6.05 8.86 -25.85
CA TYR A 131 -5.01 9.27 -24.89
C TYR A 131 -4.49 8.14 -24.03
N ARG A 132 -5.05 6.94 -24.17
CA ARG A 132 -4.58 5.77 -23.42
C ARG A 132 -3.12 5.49 -23.79
N PHE A 133 -2.32 5.22 -22.76
CA PHE A 133 -0.86 5.00 -22.81
C PHE A 133 0.00 6.22 -23.16
N LEU A 134 -0.60 7.37 -23.52
CA LEU A 134 0.16 8.59 -23.79
C LEU A 134 0.57 9.31 -22.49
N PRO A 135 1.60 10.18 -22.51
CA PRO A 135 1.90 11.08 -21.40
C PRO A 135 0.67 11.88 -20.93
N PRO A 136 0.56 12.20 -19.63
CA PRO A 136 -0.52 13.06 -19.14
C PRO A 136 -0.45 14.43 -19.80
N ARG A 137 -1.62 15.04 -19.98
CA ARG A 137 -1.74 16.40 -20.50
C ARG A 137 -2.23 17.34 -19.41
N PRO A 138 -1.81 18.61 -19.42
CA PRO A 138 -2.38 19.63 -18.54
C PRO A 138 -3.90 19.73 -18.71
N VAL A 139 -4.60 20.06 -17.63
CA VAL A 139 -6.05 20.31 -17.66
C VAL A 139 -6.33 21.53 -18.55
N ARG A 140 -7.44 21.50 -19.29
CA ARG A 140 -7.95 22.71 -19.95
C ARG A 140 -8.46 23.68 -18.89
N LYS A 141 -7.94 24.91 -18.89
CA LYS A 141 -8.41 25.95 -17.98
C LYS A 141 -9.92 26.14 -18.10
N TRP A 142 -10.59 26.38 -16.98
CA TRP A 142 -12.04 26.56 -16.94
C TRP A 142 -12.42 27.94 -16.39
N SER A 143 -13.59 28.41 -16.81
CA SER A 143 -14.26 29.56 -16.18
C SER A 143 -15.21 29.09 -15.08
N GLY A 144 -15.56 29.99 -14.16
CA GLY A 144 -16.42 29.65 -13.03
C GLY A 144 -15.69 28.87 -11.93
N ILE A 145 -16.42 28.03 -11.21
CA ILE A 145 -15.93 27.30 -10.04
C ILE A 145 -16.16 25.80 -10.26
N GLN A 146 -15.09 25.01 -10.25
CA GLN A 146 -15.19 23.54 -10.28
C GLN A 146 -15.44 23.02 -8.87
N ASP A 147 -16.38 22.09 -8.74
CA ASP A 147 -16.66 21.45 -7.46
C ASP A 147 -15.59 20.41 -7.12
N ALA A 148 -14.96 20.58 -5.97
CA ALA A 148 -13.96 19.69 -5.39
C ALA A 148 -14.41 19.23 -3.99
N THR A 149 -15.70 18.91 -3.84
CA THR A 149 -16.26 18.37 -2.58
C THR A 149 -16.41 16.85 -2.59
N GLN A 150 -16.27 16.22 -3.75
CA GLN A 150 -16.43 14.80 -3.98
C GLN A 150 -15.14 14.16 -4.48
N TRP A 151 -14.97 12.87 -4.18
CA TRP A 151 -13.80 12.12 -4.64
C TRP A 151 -13.80 11.96 -6.16
N GLY A 152 -12.61 12.05 -6.77
CA GLY A 152 -12.40 11.67 -8.16
C GLY A 152 -12.39 10.14 -8.34
N ALA A 153 -12.62 9.69 -9.58
CA ALA A 153 -12.59 8.27 -9.91
C ALA A 153 -11.21 7.64 -9.64
N SER A 154 -11.20 6.35 -9.28
CA SER A 154 -9.97 5.55 -9.20
C SER A 154 -9.45 5.26 -10.60
N CYS A 155 -8.13 5.14 -10.78
CA CYS A 155 -7.58 4.70 -12.06
C CYS A 155 -7.89 3.22 -12.34
N PRO A 156 -7.89 2.77 -13.61
CA PRO A 156 -8.28 1.42 -13.97
C PRO A 156 -7.39 0.37 -13.31
N GLN A 157 -8.02 -0.56 -12.60
CA GLN A 157 -7.35 -1.60 -11.83
C GLN A 157 -8.31 -2.77 -11.58
N VAL A 158 -7.76 -3.91 -11.21
CA VAL A 158 -8.58 -5.06 -10.81
C VAL A 158 -9.24 -4.75 -9.47
N ALA A 159 -10.56 -4.97 -9.39
CA ALA A 159 -11.32 -4.78 -8.15
C ALA A 159 -10.72 -5.61 -7.00
N GLU A 160 -10.57 -4.97 -5.84
CA GLU A 160 -9.98 -5.57 -4.65
C GLU A 160 -10.98 -6.42 -3.86
N THR A 161 -10.44 -7.32 -3.04
CA THR A 161 -11.20 -8.19 -2.14
C THR A 161 -11.86 -7.42 -1.00
N GLN A 162 -13.09 -7.79 -0.62
CA GLN A 162 -13.85 -7.17 0.47
C GLN A 162 -13.47 -7.73 1.86
N ASP A 163 -12.17 -7.81 2.18
CA ASP A 163 -11.69 -8.25 3.49
C ASP A 163 -11.59 -7.03 4.45
N PRO A 164 -12.22 -7.06 5.63
CA PRO A 164 -12.10 -6.00 6.64
C PRO A 164 -10.65 -5.62 6.97
N PHE A 165 -9.71 -6.56 6.92
CA PHE A 165 -8.30 -6.31 7.17
C PHE A 165 -7.68 -5.30 6.18
N TYR A 166 -8.18 -5.24 4.94
CA TYR A 166 -7.73 -4.33 3.90
C TYR A 166 -8.65 -3.11 3.67
N ALA A 167 -9.78 -3.01 4.39
CA ALA A 167 -10.82 -2.01 4.11
C ALA A 167 -10.32 -0.55 4.18
N TRP A 168 -9.32 -0.27 5.01
CA TRP A 168 -8.73 1.07 5.11
C TRP A 168 -7.86 1.45 3.89
N TYR A 169 -7.36 0.45 3.18
CA TYR A 169 -6.42 0.58 2.06
C TYR A 169 -7.12 0.45 0.69
N THR A 170 -8.42 0.21 0.70
CA THR A 170 -9.16 -0.18 -0.51
C THR A 170 -9.65 0.98 -1.34
N THR A 171 -9.90 0.71 -2.62
CA THR A 171 -10.53 1.65 -3.55
C THR A 171 -12.01 1.80 -3.26
N ILE A 172 -12.45 3.01 -2.94
CA ILE A 172 -13.85 3.33 -2.61
C ILE A 172 -14.62 4.01 -3.75
N GLN A 173 -13.93 4.36 -4.85
CA GLN A 173 -14.52 5.00 -6.02
C GLN A 173 -14.50 4.05 -7.22
N PRO A 174 -15.51 4.12 -8.11
CA PRO A 174 -15.49 3.41 -9.39
C PRO A 174 -14.21 3.71 -10.19
N THR A 175 -13.77 2.74 -10.97
CA THR A 175 -12.61 2.91 -11.86
C THR A 175 -13.02 3.60 -13.16
N ASN A 176 -12.21 4.53 -13.63
CA ASN A 176 -12.36 5.21 -14.93
C ASN A 176 -10.97 5.55 -15.50
N GLU A 177 -10.85 5.75 -16.81
CA GLU A 177 -9.62 6.27 -17.44
C GLU A 177 -9.50 7.80 -17.32
N ASP A 178 -10.61 8.47 -17.08
CA ASP A 178 -10.61 9.84 -16.59
C ASP A 178 -10.37 9.85 -15.08
N CYS A 179 -9.10 9.74 -14.66
CA CYS A 179 -8.72 9.45 -13.27
C CYS A 179 -7.58 10.30 -12.69
N LEU A 180 -7.07 11.30 -13.41
CA LEU A 180 -5.95 12.15 -12.97
C LEU A 180 -6.42 13.22 -11.96
N PHE A 181 -6.76 12.73 -10.77
CA PHE A 181 -7.24 13.51 -9.64
C PHE A 181 -6.26 13.48 -8.47
N LEU A 182 -6.22 14.58 -7.74
CA LEU A 182 -5.59 14.67 -6.42
C LEU A 182 -6.56 15.25 -5.39
N ASN A 183 -6.22 15.09 -4.13
CA ASN A 183 -6.95 15.65 -3.00
C ASN A 183 -6.00 16.49 -2.15
N VAL A 184 -6.49 17.61 -1.61
CA VAL A 184 -5.71 18.53 -0.77
C VAL A 184 -6.40 18.69 0.58
N PHE A 185 -5.64 18.49 1.65
CA PHE A 185 -6.03 18.73 3.03
C PHE A 185 -5.10 19.81 3.59
N THR A 186 -5.66 20.95 4.01
CA THR A 186 -4.85 22.07 4.49
C THR A 186 -5.51 22.79 5.67
N PRO A 187 -4.75 23.23 6.69
CA PRO A 187 -5.28 24.04 7.79
C PRO A 187 -5.73 25.45 7.38
N GLY A 188 -5.30 25.93 6.20
CA GLY A 188 -5.61 27.29 5.75
C GLY A 188 -5.36 27.49 4.26
N VAL A 189 -6.10 28.43 3.67
CA VAL A 189 -5.99 28.81 2.25
C VAL A 189 -5.66 30.30 2.15
N ASN A 190 -4.82 30.67 1.17
CA ASN A 190 -4.39 32.05 0.94
C ASN A 190 -3.87 32.79 2.20
N ASP A 191 -3.33 32.07 3.18
CA ASP A 191 -2.87 32.60 4.46
C ASP A 191 -1.36 32.88 4.52
N ASN A 192 -0.67 32.59 3.41
CA ASN A 192 0.77 32.80 3.21
C ASN A 192 1.66 32.16 4.30
N LYS A 193 1.20 31.08 4.96
CA LYS A 193 1.94 30.41 6.03
C LYS A 193 3.12 29.56 5.53
N ARG A 194 3.15 29.23 4.23
CA ARG A 194 4.22 28.45 3.58
C ARG A 194 4.55 27.15 4.34
N ARG A 195 3.51 26.36 4.61
CA ARG A 195 3.62 25.07 5.31
C ARG A 195 4.38 24.04 4.46
N PRO A 196 5.10 23.09 5.05
CA PRO A 196 5.63 21.96 4.29
C PRO A 196 4.48 21.21 3.59
N VAL A 197 4.74 20.77 2.35
CA VAL A 197 3.77 20.01 1.55
C VAL A 197 4.19 18.55 1.54
N MET A 198 3.30 17.66 1.94
CA MET A 198 3.51 16.21 1.95
C MET A 198 2.65 15.57 0.86
N VAL A 199 3.29 14.99 -0.16
CA VAL A 199 2.62 14.37 -1.32
C VAL A 199 2.69 12.85 -1.21
N TRP A 200 1.53 12.24 -0.96
CA TRP A 200 1.38 10.80 -0.74
C TRP A 200 1.26 10.04 -2.05
N LEU A 201 2.14 9.04 -2.21
CA LEU A 201 2.08 8.05 -3.27
C LEU A 201 1.61 6.73 -2.66
N HIS A 202 0.39 6.31 -3.01
CA HIS A 202 -0.18 5.07 -2.48
C HIS A 202 0.58 3.83 -2.96
N GLY A 203 0.51 2.76 -2.16
CA GLY A 203 1.03 1.46 -2.53
C GLY A 203 0.07 0.67 -3.42
N GLY A 204 -0.17 -0.61 -3.11
CA GLY A 204 -0.83 -1.53 -4.04
C GLY A 204 0.10 -2.03 -5.16
N SER A 205 1.40 -2.16 -4.84
CA SER A 205 2.47 -2.38 -5.83
C SER A 205 2.38 -1.31 -6.94
N TRP A 206 2.41 -1.72 -8.21
CA TRP A 206 2.23 -0.85 -9.37
C TRP A 206 0.82 -0.99 -9.99
N SER A 207 -0.11 -1.68 -9.31
CA SER A 207 -1.30 -2.27 -9.96
C SER A 207 -2.63 -1.89 -9.34
N SER A 208 -2.68 -1.53 -8.05
CA SER A 208 -3.93 -1.21 -7.36
C SER A 208 -3.79 -0.07 -6.34
N CYS A 209 -4.85 0.15 -5.57
CA CYS A 209 -5.06 1.24 -4.61
C CYS A 209 -5.35 2.60 -5.29
N ALA A 210 -5.69 3.59 -4.47
CA ALA A 210 -6.02 4.95 -4.91
C ALA A 210 -5.73 5.95 -3.79
N GLY A 211 -5.48 7.22 -4.15
CA GLY A 211 -5.35 8.33 -3.21
C GLY A 211 -6.63 8.65 -2.45
N THR A 212 -7.74 7.99 -2.78
CA THR A 212 -9.05 8.11 -2.11
C THR A 212 -9.27 7.07 -1.01
N ALA A 213 -8.33 6.15 -0.76
CA ALA A 213 -8.51 5.11 0.25
C ALA A 213 -8.72 5.72 1.66
N PRO A 214 -9.62 5.14 2.49
CA PRO A 214 -10.01 5.74 3.78
C PRO A 214 -8.86 6.03 4.75
N GLY A 215 -7.81 5.21 4.75
CA GLY A 215 -6.66 5.41 5.62
C GLY A 215 -5.73 6.53 5.19
N PHE A 216 -5.94 7.15 4.02
CA PHE A 216 -5.16 8.29 3.54
C PHE A 216 -5.87 9.63 3.74
N ASP A 217 -6.93 9.67 4.55
CA ASP A 217 -7.55 10.93 4.97
C ASP A 217 -6.52 11.78 5.72
N GLY A 218 -6.06 12.86 5.07
CA GLY A 218 -5.02 13.75 5.58
C GLY A 218 -5.49 14.76 6.62
N THR A 219 -6.77 14.76 6.99
CA THR A 219 -7.39 15.81 7.80
C THR A 219 -6.72 15.96 9.16
N LYS A 220 -6.54 14.85 9.91
CA LYS A 220 -5.93 14.90 11.26
C LYS A 220 -4.45 15.27 11.18
N LEU A 221 -3.73 14.76 10.18
CA LEU A 221 -2.33 15.10 9.94
C LEU A 221 -2.15 16.59 9.64
N ALA A 222 -2.92 17.12 8.70
CA ALA A 222 -2.89 18.54 8.36
C ALA A 222 -3.18 19.42 9.58
N ALA A 223 -4.30 19.18 10.28
CA ALA A 223 -4.75 19.99 11.41
C ALA A 223 -3.73 20.06 12.55
N THR A 224 -3.23 18.90 12.98
CA THR A 224 -2.42 18.82 14.21
C THR A 224 -0.93 19.10 13.97
N GLN A 225 -0.45 18.96 12.73
CA GLN A 225 0.95 19.16 12.39
C GLN A 225 1.19 20.41 11.55
N ASP A 226 0.16 21.19 11.23
CA ASP A 226 0.29 22.42 10.44
C ASP A 226 1.03 22.16 9.10
N VAL A 227 0.59 21.13 8.38
CA VAL A 227 1.16 20.71 7.08
C VAL A 227 0.07 20.66 6.00
N VAL A 228 0.46 20.81 4.74
CA VAL A 228 -0.44 20.52 3.61
C VAL A 228 -0.25 19.07 3.19
N VAL A 229 -1.32 18.28 3.14
CA VAL A 229 -1.27 16.89 2.68
C VAL A 229 -1.94 16.80 1.31
N VAL A 230 -1.27 16.17 0.36
CA VAL A 230 -1.79 15.91 -1.00
C VAL A 230 -1.80 14.41 -1.24
N THR A 231 -2.92 13.83 -1.63
CA THR A 231 -2.99 12.42 -2.09
C THR A 231 -3.28 12.36 -3.57
N VAL A 232 -2.62 11.45 -4.30
CA VAL A 232 -2.62 11.46 -5.78
C VAL A 232 -3.11 10.13 -6.34
N ASN A 233 -4.08 10.17 -7.25
CA ASN A 233 -4.36 9.07 -8.18
C ASN A 233 -3.44 9.20 -9.40
N HIS A 234 -2.94 8.09 -9.92
CA HIS A 234 -2.11 8.04 -11.13
C HIS A 234 -2.33 6.68 -11.81
N ARG A 235 -2.02 6.56 -13.11
CA ARG A 235 -2.25 5.30 -13.83
C ARG A 235 -1.36 4.18 -13.29
N LEU A 236 -1.92 2.98 -13.33
CA LEU A 236 -1.37 1.75 -12.77
C LEU A 236 -1.33 0.68 -13.86
N ASN A 237 -0.65 -0.44 -13.59
CA ASN A 237 -0.59 -1.63 -14.44
C ASN A 237 -0.30 -1.28 -15.92
N ALA A 238 -0.85 -2.01 -16.90
CA ALA A 238 -0.66 -1.71 -18.32
C ALA A 238 -1.19 -0.30 -18.71
N PHE A 239 -2.13 0.30 -17.99
CA PHE A 239 -2.54 1.68 -18.31
C PHE A 239 -1.43 2.70 -18.02
N GLY A 240 -0.54 2.42 -17.07
CA GLY A 240 0.56 3.31 -16.68
C GLY A 240 1.95 2.86 -17.12
N TYR A 241 2.15 1.59 -17.44
CA TYR A 241 3.48 0.99 -17.57
C TYR A 241 3.56 -0.06 -18.68
N LEU A 242 2.86 0.13 -19.79
CA LEU A 242 2.90 -0.80 -20.92
C LEU A 242 4.04 -0.46 -21.87
N TRP A 243 4.90 -1.43 -22.13
CA TRP A 243 5.90 -1.34 -23.20
C TRP A 243 5.29 -1.75 -24.53
N LEU A 244 5.50 -0.93 -25.56
CA LEU A 244 4.99 -1.16 -26.92
C LEU A 244 6.16 -1.18 -27.91
N GLU A 245 6.26 -2.27 -28.67
CA GLU A 245 7.36 -2.50 -29.64
C GLU A 245 6.98 -2.05 -31.07
N ASP A 246 5.81 -1.44 -31.26
CA ASP A 246 5.25 -1.09 -32.57
C ASP A 246 5.91 0.13 -33.24
N LYS A 247 6.94 0.71 -32.62
CA LYS A 247 7.77 1.84 -33.09
C LYS A 247 6.98 3.11 -33.39
N ASP A 248 5.73 3.20 -32.94
CA ASP A 248 4.94 4.42 -33.05
C ASP A 248 5.36 5.39 -31.95
N GLU A 249 6.03 6.49 -32.34
CA GLU A 249 6.61 7.48 -31.43
C GLU A 249 5.59 8.11 -30.49
N ARG A 250 4.29 8.08 -30.82
CA ARG A 250 3.23 8.55 -29.91
C ARG A 250 3.25 7.78 -28.59
N PHE A 251 3.60 6.50 -28.62
CA PHE A 251 3.59 5.61 -27.47
C PHE A 251 4.98 5.41 -26.83
N ALA A 252 5.99 6.18 -27.23
CA ALA A 252 7.37 6.01 -26.74
C ALA A 252 7.49 6.12 -25.21
N ASP A 253 6.57 6.82 -24.56
CA ASP A 253 6.54 7.02 -23.10
C ASP A 253 5.57 6.09 -22.36
N ALA A 254 4.92 5.14 -23.05
CA ALA A 254 3.88 4.27 -22.49
C ALA A 254 4.36 3.43 -21.30
N GLY A 255 5.65 3.04 -21.31
CA GLY A 255 6.29 2.31 -20.21
C GLY A 255 6.47 3.15 -18.93
N SER A 256 6.29 4.46 -19.00
CA SER A 256 6.52 5.41 -17.91
C SER A 256 5.31 6.30 -17.60
N ALA A 257 4.18 6.12 -18.29
CA ALA A 257 3.01 6.99 -18.23
C ALA A 257 2.49 7.23 -16.79
N GLY A 258 2.47 6.20 -15.95
CA GLY A 258 2.06 6.29 -14.54
C GLY A 258 3.02 7.10 -13.66
N VAL A 259 4.33 7.09 -13.95
CA VAL A 259 5.29 7.98 -13.26
C VAL A 259 5.17 9.41 -13.78
N LEU A 260 4.92 9.57 -15.09
CA LEU A 260 4.69 10.88 -15.70
C LEU A 260 3.42 11.54 -15.15
N ASP A 261 2.38 10.77 -14.82
CA ASP A 261 1.20 11.26 -14.11
C ASP A 261 1.58 11.89 -12.76
N ILE A 262 2.42 11.20 -11.98
CA ILE A 262 2.90 11.72 -10.69
C ILE A 262 3.74 12.99 -10.91
N LEU A 263 4.55 13.04 -11.97
CA LEU A 263 5.31 14.22 -12.35
C LEU A 263 4.38 15.41 -12.65
N GLN A 264 3.28 15.18 -13.37
CA GLN A 264 2.28 16.21 -13.66
C GLN A 264 1.56 16.67 -12.37
N ALA A 265 1.25 15.77 -11.44
CA ALA A 265 0.71 16.14 -10.13
C ALA A 265 1.70 17.00 -9.32
N LEU A 266 2.99 16.68 -9.34
CA LEU A 266 4.02 17.48 -8.67
C LEU A 266 4.22 18.86 -9.32
N ARG A 267 4.10 18.97 -10.64
CA ARG A 267 4.06 20.28 -11.32
C ARG A 267 2.83 21.09 -10.90
N TRP A 268 1.67 20.45 -10.78
CA TRP A 268 0.47 21.10 -10.25
C TRP A 268 0.70 21.58 -8.81
N VAL A 269 1.34 20.78 -7.94
CA VAL A 269 1.69 21.17 -6.58
C VAL A 269 2.62 22.39 -6.58
N ARG A 270 3.68 22.37 -7.40
CA ARG A 270 4.60 23.52 -7.53
C ARG A 270 3.86 24.80 -7.90
N ASP A 271 2.91 24.71 -8.83
CA ASP A 271 2.20 25.87 -9.38
C ASP A 271 1.08 26.37 -8.45
N ASN A 272 0.55 25.52 -7.56
CA ASN A 272 -0.67 25.82 -6.81
C ASN A 272 -0.54 25.77 -5.28
N ALA A 273 0.50 25.15 -4.71
CA ALA A 273 0.61 24.93 -3.27
C ALA A 273 0.44 26.21 -2.43
N ALA A 274 0.95 27.35 -2.92
CA ALA A 274 0.85 28.63 -2.23
C ALA A 274 -0.62 29.05 -1.97
N ALA A 275 -1.53 28.81 -2.92
CA ALA A 275 -2.95 29.12 -2.77
C ALA A 275 -3.62 28.26 -1.67
N PHE A 276 -3.08 27.07 -1.42
CA PHE A 276 -3.48 26.17 -0.33
C PHE A 276 -2.64 26.35 0.94
N GLY A 277 -1.89 27.45 1.06
CA GLY A 277 -1.08 27.76 2.25
C GLY A 277 0.21 26.94 2.38
N GLY A 278 0.57 26.17 1.36
CA GLY A 278 1.77 25.34 1.30
C GLY A 278 2.98 26.04 0.65
N ASP A 279 4.16 25.50 0.87
CA ASP A 279 5.42 25.95 0.28
C ASP A 279 5.87 25.02 -0.85
N ALA A 280 5.83 25.51 -2.08
CA ALA A 280 6.34 24.79 -3.25
C ALA A 280 7.86 24.51 -3.17
N GLY A 281 8.61 25.26 -2.35
CA GLY A 281 10.03 25.03 -2.06
C GLY A 281 10.29 24.03 -0.93
N ASN A 282 9.23 23.46 -0.32
CA ASN A 282 9.35 22.52 0.79
C ASN A 282 8.40 21.32 0.63
N VAL A 283 8.60 20.58 -0.46
CA VAL A 283 7.79 19.42 -0.83
C VAL A 283 8.48 18.12 -0.41
N THR A 284 7.76 17.26 0.31
CA THR A 284 8.17 15.91 0.68
C THR A 284 7.31 14.90 -0.07
N VAL A 285 7.92 14.07 -0.92
CA VAL A 285 7.23 12.89 -1.47
C VAL A 285 7.38 11.73 -0.50
N PHE A 286 6.26 11.10 -0.16
CA PHE A 286 6.26 9.96 0.75
C PHE A 286 5.32 8.88 0.23
N GLY A 287 5.73 7.63 0.40
CA GLY A 287 4.94 6.51 -0.09
C GLY A 287 5.29 5.22 0.60
N GLN A 288 4.35 4.28 0.56
CA GLN A 288 4.47 2.99 1.22
C GLN A 288 4.34 1.84 0.23
N SER A 289 5.12 0.77 0.41
CA SER A 289 5.15 -0.40 -0.46
C SER A 289 5.47 -0.02 -1.92
N GLY A 290 4.58 -0.34 -2.86
CA GLY A 290 4.69 0.15 -4.23
C GLY A 290 4.69 1.68 -4.35
N GLY A 291 4.19 2.41 -3.36
CA GLY A 291 4.30 3.87 -3.27
C GLY A 291 5.73 4.31 -2.95
N ALA A 292 6.41 3.55 -2.10
CA ALA A 292 7.84 3.74 -1.83
C ALA A 292 8.67 3.46 -3.08
N ALA A 293 8.31 2.44 -3.86
CA ALA A 293 8.92 2.17 -5.16
C ALA A 293 8.72 3.33 -6.17
N LYS A 294 7.56 4.01 -6.12
CA LYS A 294 7.31 5.23 -6.91
C LYS A 294 8.17 6.41 -6.46
N VAL A 295 8.38 6.59 -5.15
CA VAL A 295 9.33 7.58 -4.62
C VAL A 295 10.74 7.29 -5.13
N ILE A 296 11.18 6.03 -5.09
CA ILE A 296 12.49 5.60 -5.62
C ILE A 296 12.60 5.87 -7.13
N ALA A 297 11.55 5.58 -7.92
CA ALA A 297 11.53 5.90 -9.34
C ALA A 297 11.66 7.41 -9.60
N LEU A 298 10.95 8.27 -8.85
CA LEU A 298 11.08 9.72 -8.96
C LEU A 298 12.50 10.21 -8.63
N MET A 299 13.15 9.62 -7.64
CA MET A 299 14.54 9.93 -7.28
C MET A 299 15.55 9.58 -8.40
N GLY A 300 15.22 8.62 -9.26
CA GLY A 300 16.01 8.23 -10.43
C GLY A 300 15.59 8.88 -11.75
N MET A 301 14.54 9.71 -11.77
CA MET A 301 14.00 10.32 -12.98
C MET A 301 14.50 11.77 -13.17
N PRO A 302 15.27 12.07 -14.23
CA PRO A 302 15.80 13.43 -14.46
C PRO A 302 14.73 14.51 -14.48
N ALA A 303 13.57 14.23 -15.08
CA ALA A 303 12.48 15.19 -15.22
C ALA A 303 11.84 15.61 -13.88
N ALA A 304 12.09 14.86 -12.79
CA ALA A 304 11.56 15.14 -11.45
C ALA A 304 12.41 16.12 -10.63
N GLN A 305 13.60 16.49 -11.10
CA GLN A 305 14.50 17.40 -10.40
C GLN A 305 13.81 18.74 -10.06
N GLY A 306 13.96 19.17 -8.81
CA GLY A 306 13.40 20.43 -8.31
C GLY A 306 11.90 20.41 -8.00
N LEU A 307 11.21 19.28 -8.21
CA LEU A 307 9.77 19.17 -7.89
C LEU A 307 9.50 18.63 -6.47
N PHE A 308 10.51 18.03 -5.85
CA PHE A 308 10.47 17.62 -4.45
C PHE A 308 11.84 17.84 -3.80
N HIS A 309 11.82 17.92 -2.47
CA HIS A 309 12.95 18.40 -1.67
C HIS A 309 13.34 17.39 -0.59
N LYS A 310 12.48 16.43 -0.28
CA LYS A 310 12.65 15.35 0.71
C LYS A 310 11.91 14.10 0.24
N ALA A 311 12.42 12.93 0.62
CA ALA A 311 11.83 11.65 0.28
C ALA A 311 11.60 10.81 1.54
N VAL A 312 10.44 10.13 1.59
CA VAL A 312 10.16 9.10 2.59
C VAL A 312 9.78 7.79 1.91
N VAL A 313 10.54 6.74 2.21
CA VAL A 313 10.44 5.42 1.56
C VAL A 313 10.05 4.38 2.60
N GLN A 314 8.77 3.98 2.61
CA GLN A 314 8.23 3.09 3.63
C GLN A 314 7.98 1.67 3.09
N SER A 315 8.61 0.67 3.68
CA SER A 315 8.44 -0.74 3.31
C SER A 315 8.67 -1.02 1.81
N CYS A 316 9.77 -0.51 1.25
CA CYS A 316 10.10 -0.72 -0.15
C CYS A 316 10.50 -2.19 -0.38
N SER A 317 9.54 -3.03 -0.77
CA SER A 317 9.83 -4.43 -1.09
C SER A 317 10.67 -4.58 -2.34
N GLY A 318 10.63 -3.63 -3.28
CA GLY A 318 11.34 -3.67 -4.56
C GLY A 318 11.26 -2.29 -5.23
N GLY A 319 11.95 -2.12 -6.36
CA GLY A 319 12.02 -0.83 -7.06
C GLY A 319 13.41 -0.19 -7.07
N MET A 320 14.43 -0.85 -6.51
CA MET A 320 15.82 -0.49 -6.81
C MET A 320 16.09 -0.67 -8.30
N ARG A 321 15.54 -1.74 -8.87
CA ARG A 321 15.43 -1.96 -10.32
C ARG A 321 14.01 -1.82 -10.82
N ILE A 322 13.89 -1.37 -12.05
CA ILE A 322 12.63 -1.33 -12.79
C ILE A 322 12.65 -2.40 -13.89
N ASP A 323 11.63 -2.49 -14.74
CA ASP A 323 11.61 -3.52 -15.79
C ASP A 323 12.69 -3.25 -16.85
N SER A 324 13.43 -4.30 -17.22
CA SER A 324 14.23 -4.26 -18.45
C SER A 324 13.33 -4.32 -19.69
N PRO A 325 13.79 -3.85 -20.87
CA PRO A 325 13.01 -3.99 -22.11
C PRO A 325 12.54 -5.42 -22.38
N ASP A 326 13.35 -6.43 -22.07
CA ASP A 326 12.98 -7.84 -22.24
C ASP A 326 11.86 -8.28 -21.28
N GLU A 327 11.88 -7.82 -20.02
CA GLU A 327 10.79 -8.06 -19.07
C GLU A 327 9.50 -7.41 -19.55
N ALA A 328 9.57 -6.15 -19.97
CA ALA A 328 8.41 -5.39 -20.40
C ALA A 328 7.81 -5.95 -21.70
N ALA A 329 8.64 -6.39 -22.65
CA ALA A 329 8.20 -7.08 -23.87
C ALA A 329 7.45 -8.38 -23.57
N ARG A 330 7.92 -9.19 -22.61
CA ARG A 330 7.19 -10.42 -22.19
C ARG A 330 5.81 -10.10 -21.62
N GLN A 331 5.70 -9.03 -20.83
CA GLN A 331 4.42 -8.59 -20.26
C GLN A 331 3.46 -8.13 -21.37
N ALA A 332 3.95 -7.36 -22.34
CA ALA A 332 3.17 -6.90 -23.50
C ALA A 332 2.66 -8.08 -24.36
N HIS A 333 3.53 -9.06 -24.64
CA HIS A 333 3.14 -10.29 -25.34
C HIS A 333 2.09 -11.10 -24.57
N ALA A 334 2.24 -11.24 -23.24
CA ALA A 334 1.27 -11.92 -22.41
C ALA A 334 -0.10 -11.21 -22.40
N LEU A 335 -0.11 -9.86 -22.43
CA LEU A 335 -1.33 -9.08 -22.55
C LEU A 335 -2.00 -9.26 -23.91
N ALA A 336 -1.23 -9.23 -25.00
CA ALA A 336 -1.74 -9.49 -26.36
C ALA A 336 -2.37 -10.88 -26.45
N ALA A 337 -1.67 -11.90 -25.93
CA ALA A 337 -2.18 -13.27 -25.88
C ALA A 337 -3.46 -13.37 -25.05
N ALA A 338 -3.53 -12.68 -23.90
CA ALA A 338 -4.76 -12.63 -23.13
C ALA A 338 -5.90 -11.98 -23.93
N LEU A 339 -5.64 -10.98 -24.75
CA LEU A 339 -6.66 -10.32 -25.57
C LEU A 339 -6.95 -11.03 -26.91
N ASP A 340 -6.39 -12.22 -27.14
CA ASP A 340 -6.47 -12.93 -28.42
C ASP A 340 -5.98 -12.08 -29.61
N MET A 341 -4.97 -11.23 -29.36
CA MET A 341 -4.32 -10.36 -30.35
C MET A 341 -2.95 -10.93 -30.75
N GLN A 342 -2.55 -10.73 -32.01
CA GLN A 342 -1.23 -11.15 -32.47
C GLN A 342 -0.09 -10.37 -31.81
N SER A 343 -0.29 -9.09 -31.52
CA SER A 343 0.68 -8.21 -30.87
C SER A 343 -0.02 -7.09 -30.11
N ALA A 344 0.67 -6.55 -29.10
CA ALA A 344 0.26 -5.36 -28.37
C ALA A 344 0.68 -4.12 -29.19
N SER A 345 -0.24 -3.54 -29.94
CA SER A 345 -0.05 -2.23 -30.58
C SER A 345 -0.85 -1.17 -29.84
N GLY A 346 -0.27 0.01 -29.64
CA GLY A 346 -0.93 1.13 -28.95
C GLY A 346 -2.26 1.50 -29.60
N ALA A 347 -2.27 1.68 -30.92
CA ALA A 347 -3.48 2.06 -31.66
C ALA A 347 -4.59 0.99 -31.58
N ALA A 348 -4.23 -0.30 -31.64
CA ALA A 348 -5.19 -1.39 -31.51
C ALA A 348 -5.72 -1.49 -30.08
N LEU A 349 -4.83 -1.39 -29.08
CA LEU A 349 -5.18 -1.45 -27.66
C LEU A 349 -6.03 -0.25 -27.22
N GLN A 350 -5.89 0.92 -27.83
CA GLN A 350 -6.78 2.06 -27.60
C GLN A 350 -8.24 1.76 -27.96
N GLN A 351 -8.50 0.86 -28.92
CA GLN A 351 -9.86 0.45 -29.31
C GLN A 351 -10.45 -0.61 -28.38
N VAL A 352 -9.65 -1.24 -27.51
CA VAL A 352 -10.13 -2.25 -26.57
C VAL A 352 -10.95 -1.56 -25.46
N PRO A 353 -12.18 -2.01 -25.15
CA PRO A 353 -12.91 -1.51 -23.99
C PRO A 353 -12.11 -1.67 -22.68
N MET A 354 -12.13 -0.65 -21.82
CA MET A 354 -11.34 -0.63 -20.57
C MET A 354 -11.62 -1.86 -19.68
N ASP A 355 -12.87 -2.29 -19.57
CA ASP A 355 -13.28 -3.46 -18.79
C ASP A 355 -12.69 -4.77 -19.33
N LYS A 356 -12.63 -4.94 -20.66
CA LYS A 356 -11.95 -6.08 -21.30
C LYS A 356 -10.45 -6.06 -21.04
N LEU A 357 -9.83 -4.89 -21.09
CA LEU A 357 -8.40 -4.74 -20.79
C LEU A 357 -8.12 -5.10 -19.32
N VAL A 358 -8.91 -4.58 -18.37
CA VAL A 358 -8.82 -4.92 -16.95
C VAL A 358 -9.07 -6.42 -16.70
N ALA A 359 -10.01 -7.04 -17.42
CA ALA A 359 -10.24 -8.49 -17.32
C ALA A 359 -9.05 -9.30 -17.86
N ALA A 360 -8.39 -8.87 -18.92
CA ALA A 360 -7.20 -9.51 -19.47
C ALA A 360 -6.01 -9.46 -18.49
N LEU A 361 -5.84 -8.35 -17.76
CA LEU A 361 -4.78 -8.21 -16.76
C LEU A 361 -4.80 -9.29 -15.67
N LYS A 362 -5.97 -9.86 -15.34
CA LYS A 362 -6.09 -10.98 -14.39
C LYS A 362 -5.39 -12.27 -14.86
N ARG A 363 -5.12 -12.38 -16.16
CA ARG A 363 -4.48 -13.55 -16.80
C ARG A 363 -2.99 -13.33 -17.06
N VAL A 364 -2.47 -12.13 -16.84
CA VAL A 364 -1.05 -11.82 -16.97
C VAL A 364 -0.37 -12.03 -15.62
N ALA A 365 0.64 -12.90 -15.58
CA ALA A 365 1.33 -13.26 -14.34
C ALA A 365 2.35 -12.19 -13.92
N ASP A 366 3.10 -11.65 -14.87
CA ASP A 366 4.14 -10.65 -14.62
C ASP A 366 3.51 -9.26 -14.38
N PRO A 367 3.95 -8.52 -13.34
CA PRO A 367 3.42 -7.19 -13.08
C PRO A 367 4.01 -6.15 -14.05
N PHE A 368 3.21 -5.17 -14.44
CA PHE A 368 3.68 -4.01 -15.22
C PHE A 368 4.27 -2.94 -14.29
N ARG A 369 5.50 -2.49 -14.58
CA ARG A 369 6.25 -1.48 -13.82
C ARG A 369 6.99 -0.54 -14.78
N PRO A 370 7.53 0.58 -14.31
CA PRO A 370 8.34 1.46 -15.16
C PRO A 370 9.43 0.68 -15.90
N VAL A 371 9.81 1.15 -17.09
CA VAL A 371 10.78 0.46 -17.95
C VAL A 371 12.04 1.31 -18.09
N VAL A 372 13.21 0.68 -18.12
CA VAL A 372 14.44 1.32 -18.60
C VAL A 372 14.31 1.51 -20.12
N ASP A 373 13.64 2.59 -20.52
CA ASP A 373 13.27 2.91 -21.90
C ASP A 373 14.36 3.68 -22.67
N GLY A 374 15.45 4.08 -21.99
CA GLY A 374 16.50 4.91 -22.56
C GLY A 374 16.11 6.38 -22.74
N ARG A 375 14.92 6.79 -22.28
CA ARG A 375 14.34 8.13 -22.46
C ARG A 375 13.95 8.76 -21.11
N ASN A 376 12.97 8.19 -20.43
CA ASN A 376 12.55 8.58 -19.09
C ASN A 376 13.49 7.98 -18.04
N PHE A 377 13.92 6.74 -18.27
CA PHE A 377 14.89 6.03 -17.44
C PHE A 377 15.99 5.46 -18.32
N THR A 378 17.22 5.94 -18.11
CA THR A 378 18.41 5.44 -18.81
C THR A 378 19.12 4.33 -18.04
N ARG A 379 18.70 4.07 -16.79
CA ARG A 379 19.23 3.06 -15.89
C ARG A 379 18.22 2.75 -14.79
N ASP A 380 18.51 1.71 -14.01
CA ASP A 380 17.82 1.43 -12.77
C ASP A 380 17.93 2.60 -11.78
N PRO A 381 16.86 2.93 -11.02
CA PRO A 381 16.85 4.07 -10.11
C PRO A 381 17.90 4.00 -9.00
N PHE A 382 18.10 2.83 -8.38
CA PHE A 382 18.97 2.65 -7.20
C PHE A 382 19.89 1.43 -7.32
N TYR A 383 20.27 1.05 -8.54
CA TYR A 383 21.22 -0.02 -8.79
C TYR A 383 22.21 0.34 -9.91
N PRO A 384 23.51 0.01 -9.80
CA PRO A 384 24.19 -0.55 -8.62
C PRO A 384 24.47 0.48 -7.51
N ASP A 385 24.34 1.77 -7.82
CA ASP A 385 24.58 2.93 -6.96
C ASP A 385 23.33 3.83 -6.83
N ALA A 386 23.36 4.78 -5.89
CA ALA A 386 22.31 5.79 -5.76
C ALA A 386 22.35 6.79 -6.92
N PRO A 387 21.20 7.33 -7.34
CA PRO A 387 21.13 8.25 -8.46
C PRO A 387 21.73 9.61 -8.07
N ALA A 388 22.82 10.02 -8.73
CA ALA A 388 23.53 11.26 -8.42
C ALA A 388 22.64 12.52 -8.45
N MET A 389 21.58 12.49 -9.27
CA MET A 389 20.62 13.59 -9.43
C MET A 389 19.80 13.89 -8.18
N SER A 390 19.62 12.94 -7.27
CA SER A 390 18.84 13.09 -6.03
C SER A 390 19.66 12.77 -4.77
N ALA A 391 20.99 12.66 -4.91
CA ALA A 391 21.90 12.49 -3.78
C ALA A 391 21.76 13.58 -2.70
N HIS A 392 21.33 14.78 -3.08
CA HIS A 392 21.13 15.93 -2.18
C HIS A 392 19.74 15.94 -1.48
N ILE A 393 18.90 14.93 -1.74
CA ILE A 393 17.57 14.82 -1.13
C ILE A 393 17.69 14.08 0.21
N PRO A 394 17.29 14.68 1.35
CA PRO A 394 17.18 13.98 2.62
C PRO A 394 16.21 12.80 2.53
N LEU A 395 16.55 11.69 3.17
CA LEU A 395 15.81 10.44 3.09
C LEU A 395 15.42 9.92 4.47
N LEU A 396 14.12 9.73 4.72
CA LEU A 396 13.61 8.90 5.81
C LEU A 396 13.16 7.56 5.22
N ILE A 397 13.68 6.45 5.73
CA ILE A 397 13.48 5.14 5.10
C ILE A 397 13.30 4.06 6.15
N GLY A 398 12.40 3.11 5.93
CA GLY A 398 12.18 2.05 6.92
C GLY A 398 11.15 1.02 6.50
N ASN A 399 10.76 0.16 7.44
CA ASN A 399 9.86 -0.96 7.22
C ASN A 399 9.12 -1.35 8.51
N ALA A 400 8.06 -2.14 8.39
CA ALA A 400 7.46 -2.83 9.53
C ALA A 400 8.38 -3.96 10.02
N ASN A 401 8.28 -4.38 11.29
CA ASN A 401 9.21 -5.36 11.84
C ASN A 401 8.98 -6.79 11.32
N THR A 402 7.73 -7.15 10.97
CA THR A 402 7.34 -8.48 10.46
C THR A 402 6.45 -8.35 9.23
N GLU A 403 6.95 -7.66 8.21
CA GLU A 403 6.23 -7.33 6.97
C GLU A 403 5.44 -8.51 6.38
N SER A 404 6.05 -9.70 6.35
CA SER A 404 5.48 -10.88 5.69
C SER A 404 4.22 -11.43 6.35
N THR A 405 3.94 -11.09 7.63
CA THR A 405 2.71 -11.53 8.31
C THR A 405 1.46 -11.00 7.64
N TYR A 406 1.53 -9.84 6.96
CA TYR A 406 0.46 -9.29 6.13
C TYR A 406 0.00 -10.27 5.05
N TYR A 407 0.93 -11.01 4.44
CA TYR A 407 0.61 -11.99 3.39
C TYR A 407 0.30 -13.36 3.97
N LEU A 408 0.94 -13.74 5.09
CA LEU A 408 0.77 -15.05 5.70
C LEU A 408 -0.58 -15.18 6.43
N GLN A 409 -1.14 -14.09 6.95
CA GLN A 409 -2.39 -14.06 7.71
C GLN A 409 -3.62 -14.60 6.96
N VAL A 410 -3.56 -14.61 5.63
CA VAL A 410 -4.65 -15.13 4.77
C VAL A 410 -4.91 -16.63 4.95
N ASP A 411 -3.93 -17.38 5.46
CA ASP A 411 -4.07 -18.79 5.81
C ASP A 411 -3.58 -19.03 7.25
N PRO A 412 -4.49 -19.34 8.19
CA PRO A 412 -4.13 -19.60 9.59
C PRO A 412 -3.10 -20.73 9.80
N ASN A 413 -2.95 -21.65 8.83
CA ASN A 413 -1.96 -22.73 8.89
C ASN A 413 -0.52 -22.22 8.80
N ASN A 414 -0.31 -21.01 8.26
CA ASN A 414 1.02 -20.41 8.13
C ASN A 414 1.69 -20.08 9.47
N PHE A 415 0.96 -20.20 10.56
CA PHE A 415 1.42 -19.88 11.90
C PHE A 415 1.53 -21.10 12.81
N SER A 416 1.45 -22.31 12.25
CA SER A 416 1.63 -23.58 12.95
C SER A 416 2.53 -24.54 12.16
N LEU A 417 3.57 -23.99 11.54
CA LEU A 417 4.47 -24.74 10.67
C LEU A 417 5.49 -25.56 11.47
N GLY A 418 5.92 -26.69 10.90
CA GLY A 418 7.12 -27.39 11.35
C GLY A 418 8.37 -26.90 10.61
N LEU A 419 9.57 -27.16 11.16
CA LEU A 419 10.83 -26.76 10.51
C LEU A 419 11.00 -27.32 9.09
N ALA A 420 10.52 -28.54 8.84
CA ALA A 420 10.55 -29.13 7.51
C ALA A 420 9.70 -28.33 6.51
N ASP A 421 8.58 -27.74 6.94
CA ASP A 421 7.74 -26.89 6.07
C ASP A 421 8.45 -25.58 5.76
N VAL A 422 9.09 -24.98 6.77
CA VAL A 422 9.90 -23.75 6.63
C VAL A 422 11.02 -23.96 5.63
N GLN A 423 11.80 -25.03 5.79
CA GLN A 423 12.90 -25.38 4.91
C GLN A 423 12.42 -25.54 3.46
N ARG A 424 11.37 -26.34 3.22
CA ARG A 424 10.83 -26.53 1.86
C ARG A 424 10.32 -25.24 1.23
N ARG A 425 9.61 -24.40 1.99
CA ARG A 425 9.09 -23.11 1.51
C ARG A 425 10.22 -22.14 1.16
N LEU A 426 11.21 -22.00 2.03
CA LEU A 426 12.38 -21.14 1.79
C LEU A 426 13.19 -21.63 0.59
N GLN A 427 13.40 -22.94 0.45
CA GLN A 427 14.12 -23.51 -0.69
C GLN A 427 13.45 -23.14 -2.02
N ARG A 428 12.13 -23.34 -2.13
CA ARG A 428 11.36 -22.96 -3.33
C ARG A 428 11.37 -21.46 -3.57
N PHE A 429 11.21 -20.67 -2.52
CA PHE A 429 11.08 -19.22 -2.63
C PHE A 429 12.41 -18.53 -2.97
N LEU A 430 13.48 -18.90 -2.29
CA LEU A 430 14.82 -18.33 -2.49
C LEU A 430 15.57 -18.97 -3.68
N LYS A 431 15.04 -20.07 -4.23
CA LYS A 431 15.64 -20.84 -5.33
C LYS A 431 17.10 -21.20 -5.06
N THR A 432 17.37 -21.69 -3.85
CA THR A 432 18.70 -22.07 -3.38
C THR A 432 18.71 -23.51 -2.84
N ASP A 433 19.87 -24.06 -2.53
CA ASP A 433 20.00 -25.44 -2.05
C ASP A 433 19.61 -25.59 -0.56
N ALA A 434 19.36 -26.83 -0.15
CA ALA A 434 18.89 -27.12 1.21
C ALA A 434 19.93 -26.76 2.29
N ALA A 435 21.22 -26.94 2.03
CA ALA A 435 22.27 -26.62 3.00
C ALA A 435 22.36 -25.11 3.25
N ARG A 436 22.19 -24.30 2.18
CA ARG A 436 22.07 -22.84 2.32
C ARG A 436 20.86 -22.45 3.16
N VAL A 437 19.69 -23.05 2.91
CA VAL A 437 18.47 -22.79 3.70
C VAL A 437 18.63 -23.19 5.17
N ASP A 438 19.24 -24.34 5.45
CA ASP A 438 19.47 -24.79 6.82
C ASP A 438 20.39 -23.83 7.59
N GLY A 439 21.43 -23.32 6.92
CA GLY A 439 22.28 -22.27 7.47
C GLY A 439 21.53 -20.97 7.77
N LEU A 440 20.59 -20.56 6.91
CA LEU A 440 19.71 -19.41 7.17
C LEU A 440 18.83 -19.67 8.40
N ILE A 441 18.15 -20.83 8.46
CA ILE A 441 17.26 -21.18 9.57
C ILE A 441 18.04 -21.19 10.88
N GLU A 442 19.23 -21.79 10.92
CA GLU A 442 20.06 -21.86 12.11
C GLU A 442 20.49 -20.46 12.59
N ALA A 443 20.92 -19.59 11.68
CA ALA A 443 21.32 -18.22 12.05
C ALA A 443 20.16 -17.42 12.68
N TYR A 444 18.95 -17.54 12.12
CA TYR A 444 17.78 -16.87 12.69
C TYR A 444 17.32 -17.50 14.01
N ARG A 445 17.41 -18.82 14.17
CA ARG A 445 17.10 -19.48 15.45
C ARG A 445 18.12 -19.14 16.54
N SER A 446 19.38 -18.94 16.17
CA SER A 446 20.43 -18.52 17.10
C SER A 446 20.20 -17.10 17.61
N GLU A 447 19.81 -16.17 16.73
CA GLU A 447 19.50 -14.79 17.10
C GLU A 447 18.13 -14.67 17.82
N TYR A 448 17.16 -15.49 17.45
CA TYR A 448 15.81 -15.50 18.01
C TYR A 448 15.44 -16.89 18.58
N PRO A 449 16.04 -17.34 19.69
CA PRO A 449 15.85 -18.69 20.24
C PRO A 449 14.43 -18.96 20.75
N ALA A 450 13.65 -17.92 21.00
CA ALA A 450 12.26 -18.02 21.43
C ALA A 450 11.27 -18.21 20.26
N TYR A 451 11.70 -17.97 19.01
CA TYR A 451 10.81 -18.01 17.86
C TYR A 451 10.44 -19.44 17.46
N ASP A 452 9.16 -19.66 17.22
CA ASP A 452 8.67 -20.89 16.62
C ASP A 452 9.04 -20.97 15.12
N PRO A 453 8.88 -22.13 14.45
CA PRO A 453 9.24 -22.25 13.05
C PRO A 453 8.50 -21.28 12.12
N SER A 454 7.24 -20.94 12.42
CA SER A 454 6.47 -19.96 11.65
C SER A 454 7.06 -18.56 11.79
N GLU A 455 7.44 -18.15 13.01
CA GLU A 455 8.11 -16.87 13.27
C GLU A 455 9.49 -16.80 12.57
N ILE A 456 10.21 -17.92 12.49
CA ILE A 456 11.46 -18.00 11.71
C ILE A 456 11.20 -17.76 10.22
N LEU A 457 10.18 -18.41 9.63
CA LEU A 457 9.79 -18.15 8.24
C LEU A 457 9.42 -16.68 8.04
N MET A 458 8.63 -16.11 8.94
CA MET A 458 8.19 -14.71 8.89
C MET A 458 9.38 -13.75 8.89
N THR A 459 10.35 -13.98 9.78
CA THR A 459 11.50 -13.09 9.95
C THR A 459 12.43 -13.18 8.74
N ILE A 460 12.76 -14.39 8.25
CA ILE A 460 13.60 -14.59 7.06
C ILE A 460 12.95 -13.95 5.82
N THR A 461 11.65 -14.19 5.61
CA THR A 461 10.93 -13.64 4.46
C THR A 461 10.78 -12.13 4.55
N THR A 462 10.58 -11.57 5.75
CA THR A 462 10.55 -10.11 5.98
C THR A 462 11.89 -9.48 5.65
N ASP A 463 12.98 -10.06 6.12
CA ASP A 463 14.32 -9.51 5.88
C ASP A 463 14.71 -9.61 4.41
N TYR A 464 14.40 -10.72 3.74
CA TYR A 464 14.65 -10.89 2.30
C TYR A 464 13.80 -9.96 1.42
N LEU A 465 12.49 -9.85 1.70
CA LEU A 465 11.57 -9.06 0.89
C LEU A 465 11.70 -7.55 1.10
N PHE A 466 11.97 -7.10 2.33
CA PHE A 466 11.85 -5.69 2.70
C PHE A 466 13.12 -5.14 3.32
N LYS A 467 13.53 -5.64 4.50
CA LYS A 467 14.60 -4.96 5.27
C LYS A 467 15.91 -4.86 4.50
N ARG A 468 16.26 -5.91 3.75
CA ARG A 468 17.48 -5.94 2.93
C ARG A 468 17.44 -4.89 1.81
N ASN A 469 16.30 -4.72 1.15
CA ASN A 469 16.12 -3.70 0.11
C ASN A 469 16.14 -2.28 0.70
N THR A 470 15.36 -2.07 1.77
CA THR A 470 15.31 -0.80 2.53
C THR A 470 16.70 -0.35 2.99
N LEU A 471 17.46 -1.24 3.64
CA LEU A 471 18.81 -0.93 4.10
C LEU A 471 19.78 -0.71 2.96
N LYS A 472 19.67 -1.46 1.85
CA LYS A 472 20.52 -1.24 0.68
C LYS A 472 20.31 0.16 0.09
N VAL A 473 19.06 0.60 -0.07
CA VAL A 473 18.75 1.97 -0.50
C VAL A 473 19.33 2.99 0.48
N ALA A 474 19.15 2.79 1.79
CA ALA A 474 19.69 3.68 2.81
C ALA A 474 21.22 3.80 2.72
N SER A 475 21.93 2.66 2.60
CA SER A 475 23.38 2.62 2.43
C SER A 475 23.86 3.30 1.16
N LEU A 476 23.17 3.08 0.03
CA LEU A 476 23.53 3.73 -1.23
C LEU A 476 23.35 5.25 -1.16
N GLN A 477 22.24 5.73 -0.58
CA GLN A 477 22.01 7.17 -0.41
C GLN A 477 23.01 7.79 0.56
N ALA A 478 23.28 7.12 1.70
CA ALA A 478 24.24 7.59 2.69
C ALA A 478 25.67 7.65 2.13
N ALA A 479 26.06 6.67 1.30
CA ALA A 479 27.36 6.64 0.64
C ALA A 479 27.57 7.79 -0.36
N ALA A 480 26.50 8.35 -0.93
CA ALA A 480 26.60 9.55 -1.77
C ALA A 480 26.97 10.81 -0.96
N GLY A 481 26.74 10.82 0.35
CA GLY A 481 27.29 11.81 1.30
C GLY A 481 26.80 13.25 1.13
N LYS A 482 25.67 13.49 0.44
CA LYS A 482 25.16 14.85 0.15
C LYS A 482 23.93 15.26 0.95
N ALA A 483 23.28 14.34 1.67
CA ALA A 483 22.10 14.61 2.48
C ALA A 483 21.95 13.59 3.62
N PRO A 484 21.26 13.95 4.72
CA PRO A 484 21.06 13.04 5.83
C PRO A 484 20.09 11.91 5.46
N VAL A 485 20.38 10.71 5.98
CA VAL A 485 19.53 9.53 5.89
C VAL A 485 19.12 9.12 7.30
N TYR A 486 17.85 8.79 7.51
CA TYR A 486 17.35 8.27 8.79
C TYR A 486 16.64 6.94 8.53
N ALA A 487 17.08 5.88 9.21
CA ALA A 487 16.48 4.56 9.08
C ALA A 487 15.56 4.24 10.27
N TYR A 488 14.41 3.59 10.01
CA TYR A 488 13.51 3.11 11.06
C TYR A 488 13.04 1.66 10.83
N VAL A 489 12.63 1.03 11.93
CA VAL A 489 11.77 -0.14 11.92
C VAL A 489 10.55 0.15 12.78
N PHE A 490 9.35 0.02 12.22
CA PHE A 490 8.12 0.13 13.01
C PHE A 490 7.95 -1.16 13.82
N ALA A 491 8.03 -1.03 15.14
CA ALA A 491 8.17 -2.15 16.09
C ALA A 491 6.95 -2.31 17.00
N ARG A 492 5.92 -1.47 16.85
CA ARG A 492 4.64 -1.66 17.55
C ARG A 492 3.98 -2.97 17.10
N GLN A 493 3.62 -3.83 18.04
CA GLN A 493 2.85 -5.04 17.76
C GLN A 493 1.34 -4.75 17.82
N THR A 494 0.59 -5.30 16.87
CA THR A 494 -0.88 -5.22 16.85
C THR A 494 -1.49 -6.36 17.68
N PRO A 495 -2.58 -6.12 18.45
CA PRO A 495 -3.26 -7.18 19.19
C PRO A 495 -4.10 -8.10 18.30
N ILE A 496 -4.23 -7.79 17.00
CA ILE A 496 -5.05 -8.53 16.04
C ILE A 496 -4.59 -10.00 15.95
N GLN A 497 -5.57 -10.90 15.86
CA GLN A 497 -5.37 -12.36 15.90
C GLN A 497 -4.59 -12.83 17.15
N GLY A 498 -4.80 -12.17 18.30
CA GLY A 498 -4.12 -12.51 19.55
C GLY A 498 -2.63 -12.14 19.55
N GLY A 499 -2.23 -11.16 18.73
CA GLY A 499 -0.83 -10.74 18.59
C GLY A 499 -0.02 -11.51 17.54
N ARG A 500 -0.61 -12.55 16.94
CA ARG A 500 0.09 -13.51 16.08
C ARG A 500 0.66 -12.93 14.78
N ILE A 501 0.15 -11.78 14.34
CA ILE A 501 0.65 -11.08 13.13
C ILE A 501 1.69 -10.01 13.45
N HIS A 502 2.06 -9.84 14.73
CA HIS A 502 3.10 -8.93 15.22
C HIS A 502 3.01 -7.51 14.63
N THR A 503 3.87 -7.16 13.68
CA THR A 503 3.92 -5.84 13.04
C THR A 503 3.83 -6.00 11.52
N PRO A 504 2.61 -6.19 10.98
CA PRO A 504 2.41 -6.50 9.57
C PRO A 504 2.79 -5.32 8.67
N HIS A 505 3.05 -5.63 7.40
CA HIS A 505 3.20 -4.64 6.33
C HIS A 505 2.07 -3.62 6.37
N THR A 506 2.36 -2.35 6.05
CA THR A 506 1.45 -1.18 6.07
C THR A 506 0.99 -0.71 7.45
N GLY A 507 1.29 -1.46 8.53
CA GLY A 507 0.73 -1.21 9.86
C GLY A 507 1.09 0.14 10.48
N GLU A 508 2.11 0.83 9.96
CA GLU A 508 2.52 2.15 10.43
C GLU A 508 1.73 3.31 9.80
N VAL A 509 1.16 3.12 8.60
CA VAL A 509 0.53 4.18 7.81
C VAL A 509 -0.67 4.83 8.52
N PRO A 510 -1.60 4.07 9.13
CA PRO A 510 -2.75 4.69 9.82
C PRO A 510 -2.33 5.61 10.97
N PHE A 511 -1.18 5.37 11.59
CA PHE A 511 -0.63 6.24 12.64
C PHE A 511 -0.04 7.52 12.08
N ILE A 512 0.46 7.53 10.84
CA ILE A 512 1.04 8.71 10.17
C ILE A 512 -0.07 9.65 9.70
N PHE A 513 -1.19 9.11 9.20
CA PHE A 513 -2.34 9.93 8.77
C PHE A 513 -3.29 10.29 9.92
N GLY A 514 -3.22 9.56 11.04
CA GLY A 514 -4.17 9.71 12.14
C GLY A 514 -5.51 9.03 11.86
N THR A 515 -5.49 7.98 11.05
CA THR A 515 -6.65 7.23 10.52
C THR A 515 -6.74 5.82 11.11
N ALA A 516 -6.14 5.55 12.26
CA ALA A 516 -6.16 4.25 12.94
C ALA A 516 -7.58 3.65 13.08
N LYS A 517 -8.60 4.49 13.24
CA LYS A 517 -10.02 4.08 13.26
C LYS A 517 -10.47 3.39 11.96
N ALA A 518 -9.99 3.84 10.79
CA ALA A 518 -10.29 3.17 9.54
C ALA A 518 -9.63 1.78 9.46
N ALA A 519 -8.49 1.62 10.12
CA ALA A 519 -7.64 0.43 10.09
C ALA A 519 -7.76 -0.46 11.33
N GLU A 520 -8.84 -0.36 12.13
CA GLU A 520 -9.00 -1.12 13.39
C GLU A 520 -8.81 -2.62 13.22
N ALA A 521 -9.26 -3.18 12.08
CA ALA A 521 -9.09 -4.60 11.76
C ALA A 521 -7.63 -5.04 11.58
N GLN A 522 -6.71 -4.11 11.37
CA GLN A 522 -5.28 -4.37 11.22
C GLN A 522 -4.46 -3.90 12.44
N VAL A 523 -4.78 -2.73 13.00
CA VAL A 523 -3.95 -2.10 14.05
C VAL A 523 -4.52 -2.22 15.47
N GLY A 524 -5.79 -2.62 15.60
CA GLY A 524 -6.52 -2.73 16.86
C GLY A 524 -7.04 -1.39 17.40
N THR A 525 -7.66 -1.45 18.59
CA THR A 525 -8.33 -0.32 19.26
C THR A 525 -7.75 -0.03 20.65
N GLY A 526 -6.49 -0.43 20.90
CA GLY A 526 -5.83 -0.31 22.19
C GLY A 526 -5.60 1.13 22.67
N ALA A 527 -5.32 1.29 23.96
CA ALA A 527 -5.05 2.60 24.58
C ALA A 527 -3.77 3.29 24.04
N ASP A 528 -2.88 2.51 23.42
CA ASP A 528 -1.64 2.96 22.81
C ASP A 528 -1.84 3.60 21.42
N ILE A 529 -3.02 3.46 20.80
CA ILE A 529 -3.29 3.95 19.45
C ILE A 529 -3.07 5.46 19.33
N GLU A 530 -3.68 6.26 20.21
CA GLU A 530 -3.58 7.71 20.14
C GLU A 530 -2.18 8.24 20.48
N PRO A 531 -1.50 7.79 21.55
CA PRO A 531 -0.10 8.13 21.78
C PRO A 531 0.84 7.79 20.61
N MET A 532 0.68 6.60 20.01
CA MET A 532 1.49 6.20 18.85
C MET A 532 1.19 7.09 17.64
N THR A 533 -0.09 7.40 17.41
CA THR A 533 -0.54 8.31 16.33
C THR A 533 0.14 9.68 16.45
N ARG A 534 0.10 10.30 17.63
CA ARG A 534 0.76 11.59 17.86
C ARG A 534 2.26 11.54 17.58
N ARG A 535 2.94 10.49 18.06
CA ARG A 535 4.38 10.28 17.84
C ARG A 535 4.72 10.17 16.35
N MET A 536 4.00 9.32 15.63
CA MET A 536 4.23 9.08 14.19
C MET A 536 3.94 10.34 13.37
N MET A 537 2.82 11.03 13.62
CA MET A 537 2.50 12.28 12.96
C MET A 537 3.55 13.38 13.19
N ALA A 538 3.98 13.57 14.45
CA ALA A 538 5.00 14.55 14.79
C ALA A 538 6.34 14.25 14.10
N THR A 539 6.70 12.96 14.01
CA THR A 539 7.95 12.50 13.40
C THR A 539 7.98 12.74 11.89
N TRP A 540 6.93 12.36 11.17
CA TRP A 540 6.86 12.58 9.73
C TRP A 540 6.75 14.07 9.38
N ALA A 541 6.01 14.84 10.18
CA ALA A 541 5.91 16.28 9.98
C ALA A 541 7.23 17.01 10.32
N ALA A 542 7.98 16.58 11.35
CA ALA A 542 9.31 17.12 11.65
C ALA A 542 10.23 16.92 10.45
N PHE A 543 10.29 15.70 9.93
CA PHE A 543 11.06 15.41 8.72
C PHE A 543 10.58 16.25 7.52
N ALA A 544 9.27 16.36 7.29
CA ALA A 544 8.74 17.16 6.20
C ALA A 544 9.07 18.67 6.32
N ARG A 545 9.27 19.20 7.52
CA ARG A 545 9.68 20.60 7.73
C ARG A 545 11.14 20.82 7.42
N THR A 546 12.03 19.97 7.92
CA THR A 546 13.47 20.26 8.01
C THR A 546 14.39 19.23 7.37
N GLY A 547 13.88 18.03 7.06
CA GLY A 547 14.69 16.87 6.67
C GLY A 547 15.26 16.10 7.86
N ASP A 548 14.82 16.41 9.08
CA ASP A 548 15.23 15.75 10.33
C ASP A 548 13.99 15.26 11.11
N PRO A 549 13.85 13.95 11.42
CA PRO A 549 12.70 13.41 12.13
C PRO A 549 12.71 13.67 13.65
N ASN A 550 13.82 14.20 14.20
CA ASN A 550 13.95 14.45 15.64
C ASN A 550 12.86 15.40 16.15
N ASN A 551 12.22 15.01 17.25
CA ASN A 551 11.17 15.78 17.90
C ASN A 551 11.02 15.33 19.37
N PRO A 552 10.36 16.12 20.25
CA PRO A 552 10.28 15.82 21.69
C PRO A 552 9.59 14.50 22.06
N THR A 553 8.91 13.83 21.13
CA THR A 553 8.28 12.54 21.40
C THR A 553 9.26 11.38 21.31
N LEU A 554 10.42 11.54 20.67
CA LEU A 554 11.40 10.48 20.43
C LEU A 554 12.69 10.69 21.25
N PRO A 555 13.44 9.61 21.56
CA PRO A 555 14.86 9.78 21.87
C PRO A 555 15.60 10.37 20.67
N HIS A 556 16.83 10.83 20.88
CA HIS A 556 17.64 11.34 19.78
C HIS A 556 17.82 10.29 18.68
N TRP A 557 17.49 10.67 17.45
CA TRP A 557 17.59 9.84 16.27
C TRP A 557 18.82 10.25 15.47
N GLU A 558 19.86 9.45 15.55
CA GLU A 558 21.08 9.67 14.79
C GLU A 558 20.89 9.39 13.30
N GLN A 559 21.67 10.07 12.47
CA GLN A 559 21.75 9.78 11.04
C GLN A 559 22.31 8.37 10.80
N PHE A 560 21.73 7.70 9.82
CA PHE A 560 22.15 6.39 9.35
C PHE A 560 23.55 6.45 8.73
N ARG A 561 24.43 5.56 9.19
CA ARG A 561 25.73 5.29 8.57
C ARG A 561 25.82 3.82 8.24
N ASP A 562 26.31 3.46 7.04
CA ASP A 562 26.36 2.05 6.63
C ASP A 562 27.21 1.16 7.56
N ALA A 563 28.22 1.73 8.22
CA ALA A 563 29.07 1.01 9.18
C ALA A 563 28.35 0.56 10.47
N ASP A 564 27.33 1.30 10.89
CA ASP A 564 26.61 1.09 12.16
C ASP A 564 25.14 0.70 11.97
N ARG A 565 24.57 1.09 10.83
CA ARG A 565 23.16 0.92 10.45
C ARG A 565 22.20 1.29 11.58
N GLN A 566 22.44 2.45 12.22
CA GLN A 566 21.57 2.92 13.30
C GLN A 566 20.14 3.05 12.78
N THR A 567 19.21 2.41 13.48
CA THR A 567 17.81 2.28 13.07
C THR A 567 16.92 2.57 14.26
N MET A 568 16.02 3.55 14.14
CA MET A 568 15.04 3.83 15.18
C MET A 568 13.95 2.76 15.19
N ALA A 569 13.86 2.00 16.27
CA ALA A 569 12.73 1.11 16.52
C ALA A 569 11.56 1.94 17.06
N LEU A 570 10.56 2.17 16.23
CA LEU A 570 9.39 2.99 16.55
C LEU A 570 8.32 2.14 17.25
N SER A 571 8.17 2.36 18.54
CA SER A 571 7.15 1.78 19.41
C SER A 571 6.77 2.78 20.50
N MET A 572 5.98 2.36 21.50
CA MET A 572 5.75 3.19 22.69
C MET A 572 7.03 3.50 23.45
N ASP A 573 7.96 2.54 23.49
CA ASP A 573 9.30 2.64 24.05
C ASP A 573 10.32 2.75 22.91
N SER A 574 10.18 3.80 22.10
CA SER A 574 11.04 4.00 20.93
C SER A 574 12.52 4.06 21.34
N GLN A 575 13.38 3.38 20.59
CA GLN A 575 14.82 3.29 20.88
C GLN A 575 15.65 3.27 19.61
N LEU A 576 16.82 3.92 19.65
CA LEU A 576 17.80 3.81 18.58
C LEU A 576 18.58 2.50 18.74
N MET A 577 18.51 1.62 17.75
CA MET A 577 19.20 0.33 17.75
C MET A 577 20.35 0.34 16.73
N ARG A 578 21.42 -0.40 17.03
CA ARG A 578 22.52 -0.63 16.07
C ARG A 578 22.25 -1.92 15.30
N ASP A 579 22.08 -1.81 13.99
CA ASP A 579 21.82 -2.89 13.03
C ASP A 579 20.89 -4.02 13.55
N PRO A 580 19.63 -3.73 13.92
CA PRO A 580 18.72 -4.74 14.47
C PRO A 580 18.51 -5.90 13.48
N GLY A 581 18.73 -7.15 13.92
CA GLY A 581 18.68 -8.33 13.05
C GLY A 581 19.87 -8.49 12.12
N GLY A 582 20.95 -7.72 12.30
CA GLY A 582 22.06 -7.63 11.34
C GLY A 582 22.80 -8.94 11.13
N ALA A 583 23.03 -9.70 12.21
CA ALA A 583 23.81 -10.94 12.16
C ALA A 583 23.10 -12.02 11.34
N SER A 584 21.82 -12.29 11.62
CA SER A 584 21.04 -13.25 10.82
C SER A 584 20.79 -12.72 9.41
N ARG A 585 20.52 -11.42 9.22
CA ARG A 585 20.30 -10.82 7.89
C ARG A 585 21.52 -10.93 6.98
N ALA A 586 22.74 -10.80 7.51
CA ALA A 586 23.97 -10.96 6.73
C ALA A 586 24.06 -12.34 6.06
N THR A 587 23.41 -13.38 6.62
CA THR A 587 23.37 -14.70 5.99
C THR A 587 22.57 -14.73 4.68
N LEU A 588 21.74 -13.71 4.39
CA LEU A 588 21.05 -13.55 3.10
C LEU A 588 21.95 -12.95 1.99
N GLU A 589 23.18 -12.53 2.31
CA GLU A 589 24.11 -12.03 1.31
C GLU A 589 24.39 -13.06 0.21
N GLY A 590 24.69 -12.58 -1.00
CA GLY A 590 24.87 -13.42 -2.19
C GLY A 590 23.56 -13.85 -2.87
N LEU A 591 22.41 -13.82 -2.19
CA LEU A 591 21.10 -13.98 -2.86
C LEU A 591 20.79 -12.73 -3.69
N PRO A 592 20.04 -12.83 -4.80
CA PRO A 592 19.53 -11.64 -5.48
C PRO A 592 18.65 -10.82 -4.53
N TYR A 593 18.59 -9.49 -4.75
CA TYR A 593 17.60 -8.66 -4.07
C TYR A 593 16.21 -9.01 -4.62
N TYR A 594 15.19 -8.93 -3.77
CA TYR A 594 13.82 -9.17 -4.23
C TYR A 594 13.39 -8.03 -5.16
N GLU A 595 12.70 -8.39 -6.25
CA GLU A 595 12.00 -7.45 -7.12
C GLU A 595 10.58 -7.95 -7.36
N TYR A 596 9.68 -7.05 -7.76
CA TYR A 596 8.25 -7.35 -7.93
C TYR A 596 7.96 -8.46 -8.96
N SER A 597 8.89 -8.73 -9.89
CA SER A 597 8.79 -9.87 -10.84
C SER A 597 8.93 -11.24 -10.17
N VAL A 598 9.42 -11.31 -8.92
CA VAL A 598 9.50 -12.55 -8.16
C VAL A 598 8.18 -12.82 -7.43
N SER A 599 7.53 -13.93 -7.78
CA SER A 599 6.28 -14.34 -7.12
C SER A 599 6.47 -14.64 -5.63
N ARG A 600 5.56 -14.10 -4.81
CA ARG A 600 5.48 -14.35 -3.37
C ARG A 600 4.74 -15.65 -3.03
N SER A 601 4.07 -16.27 -4.01
CA SER A 601 3.21 -17.43 -3.75
C SER A 601 3.94 -18.60 -3.11
N ALA A 602 5.24 -18.77 -3.40
CA ALA A 602 6.04 -19.91 -2.96
C ALA A 602 6.26 -19.98 -1.43
N PHE A 603 6.25 -18.84 -0.72
CA PHE A 603 6.35 -18.82 0.74
C PHE A 603 4.99 -18.68 1.43
N VAL A 604 4.02 -18.02 0.78
CA VAL A 604 2.65 -17.82 1.30
C VAL A 604 1.86 -19.12 1.26
N LYS A 605 1.96 -19.88 0.16
CA LYS A 605 1.23 -21.13 -0.05
C LYS A 605 2.17 -22.32 0.21
N GLY A 606 1.70 -23.28 1.00
CA GLY A 606 2.40 -24.54 1.32
C GLY A 606 2.67 -25.41 0.10
#